data_AF-A0A962T5B7-F1
#
_entry.id   AF-A0A962T5B7-F1
#
_cell.length_a   1.000
_cell.length_b   1.000
_cell.length_c   1.000
_cell.angle_alpha   90.00
_cell.angle_beta   90.00
_cell.angle_gamma   90.00
#
_symmetry.space_group_name_H-M   'P 1'
#
loop_
_entity.id
_entity.type
_entity.pdbx_description
1 polymer ?
#
loop_
_entity_poly.entity_id
_entity_poly.type
_entity_poly.pdbx_seq_one_letter_code
_entity_poly.pdbx_strand_id
1 'polypeptide(L)'
;MRKIARTIDFLNENTGYYSSFLILPLLFVVTYEVIMRYGFNAPTTWGFEATTFLYGVHFVLGLGYTHKHNGHVAIDVFEAKLWHRPRTLLRIVANLIIFIPTMGLMAIWSVIYAGTSWSQWEVASTSWAPPLYPFKTLMAIGFVLLFLQGVAKLIDDFNSLKSSD
;
A
#
# COMPACT_ATOMS: atom_id res chain seq x y z
N MET A 1 -7.03 22.40 -7.27
CA MET A 1 -7.20 21.24 -6.37
C MET A 1 -7.72 20.00 -7.09
N ARG A 2 -8.85 20.04 -7.81
CA ARG A 2 -9.37 18.87 -8.58
C ARG A 2 -8.37 18.20 -9.54
N LYS A 3 -7.49 18.96 -10.19
CA LYS A 3 -6.45 18.37 -11.07
C LYS A 3 -5.45 17.50 -10.29
N ILE A 4 -5.07 17.91 -9.08
CA ILE A 4 -4.11 17.19 -8.22
C ILE A 4 -4.71 15.86 -7.77
N ALA A 5 -5.95 15.87 -7.26
CA ALA A 5 -6.65 14.65 -6.85
C ALA A 5 -6.76 13.64 -7.99
N ARG A 6 -7.15 14.08 -9.20
CA ARG A 6 -7.21 13.22 -10.39
C ARG A 6 -5.87 12.63 -10.80
N THR A 7 -4.77 13.38 -10.69
CA THR A 7 -3.44 12.85 -10.99
C THR A 7 -3.06 11.75 -10.01
N ILE A 8 -3.33 11.95 -8.71
CA ILE A 8 -3.08 10.95 -7.68
C ILE A 8 -3.94 9.69 -7.92
N ASP A 9 -5.22 9.89 -8.23
CA ASP A 9 -6.13 8.80 -8.57
C ASP A 9 -5.65 7.99 -9.77
N PHE A 10 -5.11 8.65 -10.80
CA PHE A 10 -4.55 7.99 -11.98
C PHE A 10 -3.29 7.21 -11.64
N LEU A 11 -2.39 7.77 -10.82
CA LEU A 11 -1.19 7.08 -10.36
C LEU A 11 -1.54 5.81 -9.57
N ASN A 12 -2.48 5.91 -8.63
CA ASN A 12 -2.91 4.76 -7.84
C ASN A 12 -3.68 3.72 -8.67
N GLU A 13 -4.45 4.15 -9.67
CA GLU A 13 -5.12 3.23 -10.60
C GLU A 13 -4.11 2.36 -11.35
N ASN A 14 -3.14 3.01 -12.00
CA ASN A 14 -2.13 2.30 -12.77
C ASN A 14 -1.23 1.45 -11.89
N THR A 15 -0.82 1.98 -10.74
CA THR A 15 0.04 1.23 -9.80
C THR A 15 -0.67 -0.03 -9.31
N GLY A 16 -1.94 0.06 -8.93
CA GLY A 16 -2.74 -1.12 -8.55
C GLY A 16 -2.93 -2.10 -9.69
N TYR A 17 -3.19 -1.62 -10.91
CA TYR A 17 -3.33 -2.47 -12.09
C TYR A 17 -2.04 -3.26 -12.37
N TYR A 18 -0.89 -2.60 -12.43
CA TYR A 18 0.38 -3.27 -12.71
C TYR A 18 0.85 -4.15 -11.55
N SER A 19 0.67 -3.72 -10.31
CA SER A 19 1.04 -4.53 -9.14
C SER A 19 0.18 -5.78 -8.99
N SER A 20 -1.04 -5.80 -9.56
CA SER A 20 -1.90 -6.98 -9.56
C SER A 20 -1.24 -8.20 -10.21
N PHE A 21 -0.44 -7.99 -11.26
CA PHE A 21 0.26 -9.07 -11.96
C PHE A 21 1.35 -9.76 -11.12
N LEU A 22 1.79 -9.16 -10.01
CA LEU A 22 2.73 -9.77 -9.07
C LEU A 22 2.17 -11.03 -8.40
N ILE A 23 0.84 -11.23 -8.44
CA ILE A 23 0.21 -12.47 -7.97
C ILE A 23 0.66 -13.70 -8.78
N LEU A 24 0.98 -13.53 -10.07
CA LEU A 24 1.38 -14.62 -10.96
C LEU A 24 2.74 -15.22 -10.58
N PRO A 25 3.84 -14.43 -10.47
CA PRO A 25 5.11 -14.97 -9.99
C PRO A 25 5.01 -15.44 -8.53
N LEU A 26 4.18 -14.80 -7.68
CA LEU A 26 3.96 -15.26 -6.31
C LEU A 26 3.38 -16.69 -6.29
N LEU A 27 2.32 -16.93 -7.07
CA LEU A 27 1.70 -18.25 -7.21
C LEU A 27 2.71 -19.29 -7.68
N PHE A 28 3.53 -18.94 -8.68
CA PHE A 28 4.57 -19.83 -9.20
C PHE A 28 5.59 -20.20 -8.12
N VAL A 29 6.15 -19.21 -7.41
CA VAL A 29 7.17 -19.44 -6.37
C VAL A 29 6.61 -20.30 -5.24
N VAL A 30 5.39 -20.00 -4.76
CA VAL A 30 4.75 -20.76 -3.69
C VAL A 30 4.49 -22.21 -4.12
N THR A 31 3.95 -22.40 -5.32
CA THR A 31 3.66 -23.74 -5.86
C THR A 31 4.94 -24.54 -6.03
N TYR A 32 5.99 -23.91 -6.57
CA TYR A 32 7.30 -24.52 -6.73
C TYR A 32 7.90 -24.96 -5.39
N GLU A 33 7.87 -24.09 -4.37
CA GLU A 33 8.37 -24.42 -3.03
C GLU A 33 7.61 -25.58 -2.38
N VAL A 34 6.28 -25.63 -2.55
CA VAL A 34 5.44 -26.76 -2.08
C VAL A 34 5.85 -28.07 -2.77
N ILE A 35 6.04 -28.05 -4.09
CA ILE A 35 6.47 -29.24 -4.85
C ILE A 35 7.86 -29.69 -4.39
N MET A 36 8.81 -28.77 -4.26
CA MET A 36 10.17 -29.09 -3.84
C MET A 36 10.22 -29.65 -2.42
N ARG A 37 9.46 -29.07 -1.50
CA ARG A 37 9.43 -29.49 -0.10
C ARG A 37 8.74 -30.84 0.11
N TYR A 38 7.57 -31.04 -0.50
CA TYR A 38 6.75 -32.22 -0.22
C TYR A 38 6.91 -33.33 -1.27
N GLY A 39 7.21 -32.98 -2.52
CA GLY A 39 7.45 -33.95 -3.59
C GLY A 39 8.89 -34.47 -3.62
N PHE A 40 9.87 -33.58 -3.39
CA PHE A 40 11.30 -33.90 -3.53
C PHE A 40 12.10 -33.88 -2.22
N ASN A 41 11.47 -33.50 -1.09
CA ASN A 41 12.13 -33.33 0.20
C ASN A 41 13.39 -32.44 0.13
N ALA A 42 13.37 -31.44 -0.76
CA ALA A 42 14.49 -30.57 -1.08
C ALA A 42 14.04 -29.10 -1.06
N PRO A 43 13.74 -28.53 0.13
CA PRO A 43 13.28 -27.15 0.25
C PRO A 43 14.32 -26.16 -0.29
N THR A 44 13.85 -25.06 -0.87
CA THR A 44 14.78 -24.06 -1.42
C THR A 44 15.25 -23.07 -0.36
N THR A 45 16.45 -22.53 -0.54
CA THR A 45 17.01 -21.50 0.34
C THR A 45 16.44 -20.11 0.08
N TRP A 46 15.79 -19.88 -1.08
CA TRP A 46 15.34 -18.57 -1.56
C TRP A 46 13.81 -18.40 -1.60
N GLY A 47 13.05 -19.50 -1.57
CA GLY A 47 11.60 -19.47 -1.78
C GLY A 47 10.85 -18.66 -0.74
N PHE A 48 11.34 -18.66 0.51
CA PHE A 48 10.73 -17.92 1.61
C PHE A 48 10.80 -16.40 1.42
N GLU A 49 11.99 -15.87 1.12
CA GLU A 49 12.20 -14.43 0.92
C GLU A 49 11.57 -13.96 -0.38
N ALA A 50 11.66 -14.74 -1.46
CA ALA A 50 11.02 -14.41 -2.73
C ALA A 50 9.50 -14.27 -2.57
N THR A 51 8.87 -15.22 -1.86
CA THR A 51 7.44 -15.15 -1.52
C THR A 51 7.12 -13.90 -0.69
N THR A 52 7.92 -13.64 0.34
CA THR A 52 7.74 -12.49 1.24
C THR A 52 7.85 -11.17 0.49
N PHE A 53 8.83 -11.03 -0.41
CA PHE A 53 9.02 -9.80 -1.18
C PHE A 53 7.92 -9.60 -2.21
N LEU A 54 7.56 -10.64 -2.96
CA LEU A 54 6.49 -10.57 -3.95
C LEU A 54 5.15 -10.20 -3.28
N TYR A 55 4.81 -10.88 -2.18
CA TYR A 55 3.58 -10.57 -1.44
C TYR A 55 3.61 -9.18 -0.81
N GLY A 56 4.73 -8.81 -0.18
CA GLY A 56 4.89 -7.50 0.46
C GLY A 56 4.77 -6.34 -0.52
N VAL A 57 5.42 -6.42 -1.68
CA VAL A 57 5.33 -5.40 -2.74
C VAL A 57 3.93 -5.37 -3.33
N HIS A 58 3.34 -6.53 -3.64
CA HIS A 58 1.98 -6.63 -4.15
C HIS A 58 0.97 -5.94 -3.22
N PHE A 59 1.05 -6.23 -1.93
CA PHE A 59 0.17 -5.65 -0.92
C PHE A 59 0.37 -4.14 -0.79
N VAL A 60 1.60 -3.68 -0.56
CA VAL A 60 1.88 -2.27 -0.25
C VAL A 60 1.59 -1.35 -1.45
N LEU A 61 1.88 -1.79 -2.67
CA LEU A 61 1.53 -1.02 -3.88
C LEU A 61 0.01 -1.01 -4.16
N GLY A 62 -0.72 -2.02 -3.69
CA GLY A 62 -2.19 -2.09 -3.79
C GLY A 62 -2.94 -1.24 -2.77
N LEU A 63 -2.26 -0.71 -1.74
CA LEU A 63 -2.92 0.04 -0.65
C LEU A 63 -3.62 1.30 -1.16
N GLY A 64 -2.94 2.13 -1.96
CA GLY A 64 -3.51 3.36 -2.50
C GLY A 64 -4.71 3.08 -3.42
N TYR A 65 -4.61 2.06 -4.28
CA TYR A 65 -5.71 1.58 -5.13
C TYR A 65 -6.94 1.15 -4.30
N THR A 66 -6.70 0.36 -3.26
CA THR A 66 -7.77 -0.13 -2.37
C THR A 66 -8.41 1.04 -1.63
N HIS A 67 -7.59 1.98 -1.15
CA HIS A 67 -8.08 3.17 -0.48
C HIS A 67 -8.96 3.99 -1.43
N LYS A 68 -8.52 4.28 -2.66
CA LYS A 68 -9.29 5.01 -3.66
C LYS A 68 -10.71 4.44 -3.85
N HIS A 69 -10.81 3.12 -3.93
CA HIS A 69 -12.08 2.41 -4.15
C HIS A 69 -12.92 2.17 -2.89
N ASN A 70 -12.48 2.68 -1.72
CA ASN A 70 -13.07 2.36 -0.41
C ASN A 70 -13.17 0.84 -0.18
N GLY A 71 -12.18 0.08 -0.66
CA GLY A 71 -12.15 -1.38 -0.54
C GLY A 71 -11.62 -1.90 0.79
N HIS A 72 -11.19 -1.02 1.70
CA HIS A 72 -10.83 -1.44 3.05
C HIS A 72 -12.08 -1.82 3.83
N VAL A 73 -12.02 -2.93 4.56
CA VAL A 73 -13.11 -3.36 5.44
C VAL A 73 -13.33 -2.29 6.51
N ALA A 74 -14.49 -1.64 6.48
CA ALA A 74 -14.87 -0.57 7.41
C ALA A 74 -16.14 -0.96 8.17
N ILE A 75 -16.21 -0.55 9.44
CA ILE A 75 -17.41 -0.74 10.27
C ILE A 75 -18.26 0.53 10.16
N ASP A 76 -19.13 0.57 9.16
CA ASP A 76 -19.90 1.76 8.79
C ASP A 76 -21.21 1.93 9.57
N VAL A 77 -21.38 1.25 10.72
CA VAL A 77 -22.66 1.20 11.46
C VAL A 77 -23.17 2.60 11.83
N PHE A 78 -22.26 3.50 12.19
CA PHE A 78 -22.58 4.88 12.54
C PHE A 78 -22.63 5.79 11.31
N GLU A 79 -21.72 5.58 10.34
CA GLU A 79 -21.64 6.40 9.14
C GLU A 79 -22.88 6.26 8.24
N ALA A 80 -23.43 5.04 8.14
CA ALA A 80 -24.59 4.73 7.30
C ALA A 80 -25.88 5.44 7.76
N LYS A 81 -25.97 5.86 9.02
CA LYS A 81 -27.16 6.53 9.60
C LYS A 81 -27.10 8.06 9.48
N LEU A 82 -25.97 8.63 9.07
CA LEU A 82 -25.78 10.08 9.01
C LEU A 82 -26.24 10.66 7.67
N TRP A 83 -26.78 11.88 7.72
CA TRP A 83 -27.06 12.67 6.51
C TRP A 83 -25.77 13.18 5.85
N HIS A 84 -25.87 13.71 4.63
CA HIS A 84 -24.71 13.97 3.77
C HIS A 84 -23.61 14.83 4.40
N ARG A 85 -23.93 15.95 5.09
CA ARG A 85 -22.90 16.85 5.64
C ARG A 85 -22.16 16.31 6.88
N PRO A 86 -22.80 15.81 7.96
CA PRO A 86 -22.07 15.29 9.12
C PRO A 86 -21.29 14.02 8.77
N ARG A 87 -21.79 13.23 7.80
CA ARG A 87 -21.04 12.09 7.25
C ARG A 87 -19.72 12.57 6.63
N THR A 88 -19.79 13.59 5.78
CA THR A 88 -18.60 14.15 5.12
C THR A 88 -17.67 14.84 6.12
N LEU A 89 -18.22 15.56 7.11
CA LEU A 89 -17.43 16.18 8.17
C LEU A 89 -16.70 15.13 9.01
N LEU A 90 -17.36 14.04 9.39
CA LEU A 90 -16.75 12.93 10.11
C LEU A 90 -15.61 12.31 9.32
N ARG A 91 -15.78 12.10 8.01
CA ARG A 91 -14.71 11.63 7.12
C ARG A 91 -13.53 12.58 7.07
N ILE A 92 -13.76 13.88 6.93
CA ILE A 92 -12.71 14.91 6.93
C ILE A 92 -11.93 14.89 8.25
N VAL A 93 -12.64 14.87 9.39
CA VAL A 93 -12.03 14.86 10.73
C VAL A 93 -11.23 13.57 10.94
N ALA A 94 -11.80 12.40 10.61
CA ALA A 94 -11.11 11.13 10.72
C ALA A 94 -9.86 11.06 9.82
N ASN A 95 -9.98 11.56 8.60
CA ASN A 95 -8.85 11.63 7.67
C ASN A 95 -7.75 12.55 8.21
N LEU A 96 -8.10 13.76 8.68
CA LEU A 96 -7.13 14.74 9.15
C LEU A 96 -6.45 14.36 10.47
N ILE A 97 -7.19 13.79 11.42
CA ILE A 97 -6.69 13.50 12.78
C ILE A 97 -6.05 12.11 12.87
N ILE A 98 -6.52 11.14 12.08
CA ILE A 98 -6.05 9.75 12.17
C ILE A 98 -5.25 9.40 10.92
N PHE A 99 -5.86 9.46 9.74
CA PHE A 99 -5.24 8.91 8.53
C PHE A 99 -3.98 9.68 8.11
N ILE A 100 -4.07 11.00 7.94
CA ILE A 100 -2.96 11.85 7.48
C ILE A 100 -1.74 11.76 8.42
N PRO A 101 -1.85 11.92 9.75
CA PRO A 101 -0.68 11.82 10.61
C PRO A 101 -0.12 10.40 10.66
N THR A 102 -0.95 9.36 10.75
CA THR A 102 -0.45 7.98 10.79
C THR A 102 0.22 7.59 9.46
N MET A 103 -0.43 7.82 8.32
CA MET A 103 0.13 7.48 7.02
C MET A 103 1.28 8.39 6.62
N GLY A 104 1.25 9.66 7.03
CA GLY A 104 2.36 10.59 6.84
C GLY A 104 3.62 10.15 7.59
N LEU A 105 3.48 9.74 8.85
CA LEU A 105 4.59 9.15 9.61
C LEU A 105 5.09 7.86 8.96
N MET A 106 4.20 6.95 8.57
CA MET A 106 4.60 5.72 7.88
C MET A 106 5.35 6.01 6.58
N ALA A 107 4.89 6.97 5.77
CA ALA A 107 5.58 7.39 4.55
C ALA A 107 6.98 7.94 4.84
N ILE A 108 7.12 8.86 5.80
CA ILE A 108 8.43 9.46 6.16
C ILE A 108 9.40 8.39 6.66
N TRP A 109 8.97 7.58 7.63
CA TRP A 109 9.82 6.54 8.21
C TRP A 109 10.20 5.46 7.21
N SER A 110 9.28 5.07 6.31
CA SER A 110 9.59 4.10 5.25
C SER A 110 10.64 4.61 4.27
N VAL A 111 10.63 5.91 3.93
CA VAL A 111 11.65 6.53 3.06
C VAL A 111 13.00 6.59 3.77
N ILE A 112 13.04 7.00 5.04
CA ILE A 112 14.29 7.00 5.84
C ILE A 112 14.84 5.58 5.92
N TYR A 113 13.99 4.59 6.19
CA TYR A 113 14.38 3.20 6.31
C TYR A 113 14.95 2.63 5.00
N ALA A 114 14.33 2.98 3.86
CA ALA A 114 14.87 2.66 2.54
C ALA A 114 16.24 3.33 2.32
N GLY A 115 16.39 4.61 2.65
CA GLY A 115 17.66 5.35 2.53
C GLY A 115 18.79 4.73 3.36
N THR A 116 18.51 4.36 4.62
CA THR A 116 19.48 3.66 5.47
C THR A 116 19.88 2.28 4.94
N SER A 117 18.96 1.61 4.24
CA SER A 117 19.21 0.30 3.63
C SER A 117 20.17 0.41 2.43
N TRP A 118 19.96 1.43 1.59
CA TRP A 118 20.86 1.75 0.48
C TRP A 118 22.26 2.14 0.96
N SER A 119 22.38 2.93 2.04
CA SER A 119 23.69 3.35 2.55
C SER A 119 24.51 2.19 3.12
N GLN A 120 23.86 1.10 3.54
CA GLN A 120 24.49 -0.06 4.17
C GLN A 120 24.63 -1.25 3.22
N TRP A 121 24.12 -1.15 1.99
CA TRP A 121 24.01 -2.30 1.07
C TRP A 121 23.35 -3.51 1.75
N GLU A 122 22.23 -3.24 2.44
CA GLU A 122 21.63 -4.20 3.35
C GLU A 122 21.14 -5.46 2.62
N VAL A 123 21.41 -6.61 3.23
CA VAL A 123 21.01 -7.94 2.78
C VAL A 123 20.22 -8.66 3.88
N ALA A 124 19.34 -9.57 3.48
CA ALA A 124 18.58 -10.36 4.46
C ALA A 124 19.49 -11.25 5.30
N SER A 125 19.16 -11.45 6.57
CA SER A 125 19.92 -12.30 7.51
C SER A 125 19.60 -13.80 7.34
N THR A 126 19.43 -14.24 6.11
CA THR A 126 19.05 -15.62 5.75
C THR A 126 20.10 -16.25 4.85
N SER A 127 20.03 -17.57 4.64
CA SER A 127 21.03 -18.29 3.85
C SER A 127 21.13 -17.81 2.39
N TRP A 128 20.06 -17.27 1.83
CA TRP A 128 20.07 -16.70 0.47
C TRP A 128 20.55 -15.24 0.43
N ALA A 129 20.42 -14.51 1.54
CA ALA A 129 20.89 -13.13 1.72
C ALA A 129 20.58 -12.16 0.54
N PRO A 130 19.35 -12.11 0.01
CA PRO A 130 19.01 -11.18 -1.06
C PRO A 130 19.12 -9.71 -0.62
N PRO A 131 19.39 -8.79 -1.55
CA PRO A 131 19.43 -7.36 -1.26
C PRO A 131 18.06 -6.82 -0.82
N LEU A 132 18.01 -6.12 0.32
CA LEU A 132 16.78 -5.59 0.92
C LEU A 132 16.44 -4.16 0.45
N TYR A 133 17.45 -3.39 0.06
CA TYR A 133 17.28 -1.98 -0.31
C TYR A 133 16.27 -1.73 -1.45
N PRO A 134 16.16 -2.55 -2.52
CA PRO A 134 15.15 -2.31 -3.56
C PRO A 134 13.74 -2.60 -3.04
N PHE A 135 13.60 -3.66 -2.25
CA PHE A 135 12.33 -4.04 -1.64
C PHE A 135 11.80 -2.95 -0.70
N LYS A 136 12.65 -2.45 0.20
CA LYS A 136 12.29 -1.35 1.11
C LYS A 136 11.93 -0.05 0.37
N THR A 137 12.57 0.20 -0.78
CA THR A 137 12.22 1.34 -1.64
C THR A 137 10.82 1.20 -2.22
N LEU A 138 10.44 0.02 -2.71
CA LEU A 138 9.09 -0.25 -3.21
C LEU A 138 8.03 -0.14 -2.11
N MET A 139 8.35 -0.58 -0.89
CA MET A 139 7.48 -0.36 0.26
C MET A 139 7.28 1.14 0.53
N ALA A 140 8.35 1.93 0.53
CA ALA A 140 8.28 3.37 0.73
C ALA A 140 7.41 4.05 -0.33
N ILE A 141 7.54 3.66 -1.60
CA ILE A 141 6.70 4.15 -2.69
C ILE A 141 5.22 3.87 -2.42
N GLY A 142 4.85 2.66 -2.01
CA GLY A 142 3.44 2.34 -1.75
C GLY A 142 2.85 3.11 -0.56
N PHE A 143 3.60 3.33 0.52
CA PHE A 143 3.15 4.18 1.63
C PHE A 143 3.00 5.65 1.23
N VAL A 144 3.92 6.18 0.42
CA VAL A 144 3.81 7.54 -0.13
C VAL A 144 2.56 7.65 -1.02
N LEU A 145 2.31 6.68 -1.89
CA LEU A 145 1.13 6.65 -2.74
C LEU A 145 -0.19 6.56 -1.95
N LEU A 146 -0.22 5.78 -0.88
CA LEU A 146 -1.35 5.70 0.04
C LEU A 146 -1.60 7.03 0.76
N PHE A 147 -0.54 7.67 1.27
CA PHE A 147 -0.63 8.98 1.90
C PHE A 147 -1.19 10.03 0.93
N LEU A 148 -0.66 10.06 -0.30
CA LEU A 148 -1.17 10.93 -1.35
C LEU A 148 -2.65 10.66 -1.66
N GLN A 149 -3.08 9.40 -1.68
CA GLN A 149 -4.50 9.06 -1.87
C GLN A 149 -5.39 9.62 -0.76
N GLY A 150 -4.92 9.63 0.50
CA GLY A 150 -5.64 10.26 1.60
C GLY A 150 -5.84 11.76 1.39
N VAL A 151 -4.81 12.45 0.89
CA VAL A 151 -4.89 13.87 0.51
C VAL A 151 -5.86 14.08 -0.64
N ALA A 152 -5.85 13.22 -1.66
CA ALA A 152 -6.80 13.30 -2.78
C ALA A 152 -8.26 13.18 -2.30
N LYS A 153 -8.57 12.20 -1.44
CA LYS A 153 -9.90 12.08 -0.84
C LYS A 153 -10.28 13.28 0.00
N LEU A 154 -9.36 13.81 0.80
CA LEU A 154 -9.61 14.98 1.61
C LEU A 154 -10.01 16.18 0.74
N ILE A 155 -9.32 16.39 -0.39
CA ILE A 155 -9.66 17.43 -1.36
C ILE A 155 -11.07 17.23 -1.91
N ASP A 156 -11.45 15.99 -2.24
CA ASP A 156 -12.77 15.70 -2.79
C ASP A 156 -13.90 15.85 -1.75
N ASP A 157 -13.66 15.49 -0.49
CA ASP A 157 -14.60 15.71 0.61
C ASP A 157 -14.81 17.21 0.89
N PHE A 158 -13.78 18.05 0.80
CA PHE A 158 -13.95 19.51 0.88
C PHE A 158 -14.75 20.08 -0.29
N ASN A 159 -14.54 19.55 -1.50
CA ASN A 159 -15.28 20.00 -2.69
C ASN A 159 -16.76 19.58 -2.63
N SER A 160 -17.08 18.41 -2.08
CA SER A 160 -18.46 17.92 -1.97
C SER A 160 -19.29 18.76 -1.00
N LEU A 161 -18.69 19.19 0.12
CA LEU A 161 -19.33 20.14 1.05
C LEU A 161 -19.69 21.46 0.36
N LYS A 162 -18.76 22.04 -0.41
CA LYS A 162 -18.98 23.32 -1.10
C LYS A 162 -20.05 23.25 -2.20
N SER A 163 -20.26 22.08 -2.81
CA SER A 163 -21.32 21.89 -3.81
C SER A 163 -22.71 21.63 -3.23
N SER A 164 -22.80 21.43 -1.91
CA SER A 164 -24.06 21.12 -1.23
C SER A 164 -24.78 22.35 -0.67
N ASP A 165 -24.17 23.54 -0.77
CA ASP A 165 -24.76 24.87 -0.56
C ASP A 165 -25.21 25.48 -1.91
#